data_AF-W7E403-F1
#
_entry.id   AF-W7E403-F1
#
_cell.length_a   1.000
_cell.length_b   1.000
_cell.length_c   1.000
_cell.angle_alpha   90.00
_cell.angle_beta   90.00
_cell.angle_gamma   90.00
#
_symmetry.space_group_name_H-M   'P 1'
#
loop_
_entity.id
_entity.type
_entity.pdbx_description
1 polymer ?
#
loop_
_entity_poly.entity_id
_entity_poly.type
_entity_poly.pdbx_seq_one_letter_code
_entity_poly.pdbx_strand_id
1 'polypeptide(L)'
;MATTIFAICGHDDDAIKAAKNHIEESQHLDRNLWEGSFLAYQTVAEQLCLDGSYSEAQKILEKATEGVLPFDAGPRKSKSDLSLAAIALLDLGDLNWKGDGHGHHQRDRARKKYNESLSFDTTRYERYIDVLQCYRKTGIHSCIIDFFGGAYQEEGNSLLSDTKLRNWAEVVDRTFAKAIETAEGSQMEQFHIMKTYGDILYRCGDKRREDDIVRQWVIALKHGQPLASSTAAIGWPDMFSIIDPLAYIYLKRAEKALRETKRAGKAGSMATTKVRTKFDTATQHLDLIKGLKQKTDIWMNTDVTCCSVRYYKIAQKPQEASSTVSKVVAVLIGILSDNDESNDWFAYLQLGRIMEALQDKKNSNEAWKRVEKMTPFTANVSPWFLCDECKQSIHLPEGLYVCMESFQLRFFHSGCYGDLEKDKSQTRSIGLHKVAVILPNANGTGCTINAKQKEENKMSLSLWKAKIQAKHILPEDHVDMSSTCSTPVVPAWPEIPTPISPVDKCTRPSFQRRLKSDTE
;
A
#
# COMPACT_ATOMS: atom_id res chain seq x y z
N MET A 1 -8.73 -16.04 -20.36
CA MET A 1 -9.82 -15.60 -21.27
C MET A 1 -11.01 -15.06 -20.49
N ALA A 2 -11.65 -15.81 -19.58
CA ALA A 2 -12.64 -15.24 -18.64
C ALA A 2 -12.08 -14.04 -17.83
N THR A 3 -10.89 -14.19 -17.24
CA THR A 3 -10.12 -13.10 -16.60
C THR A 3 -9.82 -11.93 -17.55
N THR A 4 -9.74 -12.20 -18.85
CA THR A 4 -9.50 -11.21 -19.91
C THR A 4 -10.78 -10.44 -20.25
N ILE A 5 -11.94 -11.10 -20.19
CA ILE A 5 -13.27 -10.49 -20.35
C ILE A 5 -13.53 -9.54 -19.18
N PHE A 6 -13.33 -9.98 -17.93
CA PHE A 6 -13.46 -9.07 -16.77
C PHE A 6 -12.45 -7.92 -16.78
N ALA A 7 -11.23 -8.14 -17.29
CA ALA A 7 -10.21 -7.09 -17.43
C ALA A 7 -10.49 -6.08 -18.57
N ILE A 8 -11.32 -6.43 -19.56
CA ILE A 8 -11.65 -5.57 -20.72
C ILE A 8 -13.03 -4.93 -20.58
N CYS A 9 -14.01 -5.66 -20.05
CA CYS A 9 -15.42 -5.25 -19.98
C CYS A 9 -15.84 -4.78 -18.58
N GLY A 10 -15.04 -5.00 -17.54
CA GLY A 10 -15.40 -4.70 -16.16
C GLY A 10 -16.36 -5.73 -15.55
N HIS A 11 -17.08 -5.33 -14.50
CA HIS A 11 -18.09 -6.14 -13.81
C HIS A 11 -19.51 -5.55 -13.99
N ASP A 12 -19.87 -5.14 -15.22
CA ASP A 12 -21.27 -4.85 -15.52
C ASP A 12 -22.06 -6.14 -15.81
N ASP A 13 -23.40 -6.08 -15.76
CA ASP A 13 -24.27 -7.25 -15.93
C ASP A 13 -24.07 -7.95 -17.27
N ASP A 14 -23.68 -7.21 -18.32
CA ASP A 14 -23.40 -7.76 -19.65
C ASP A 14 -22.03 -8.44 -19.72
N ALA A 15 -21.01 -7.93 -19.04
CA ALA A 15 -19.71 -8.59 -18.87
C ALA A 15 -19.83 -9.85 -18.00
N ILE A 16 -20.63 -9.79 -16.93
CA ILE A 16 -20.96 -10.94 -16.08
C ILE A 16 -21.70 -12.00 -16.89
N LYS A 17 -22.66 -11.59 -17.73
CA LYS A 17 -23.40 -12.48 -18.64
C LYS A 17 -22.53 -13.03 -19.76
N ALA A 18 -21.64 -12.24 -20.35
CA ALA A 18 -20.68 -12.69 -21.36
C ALA A 18 -19.66 -13.66 -20.78
N ALA A 19 -19.20 -13.43 -19.55
CA ALA A 19 -18.39 -14.38 -18.81
C ALA A 19 -19.17 -15.66 -18.50
N LYS A 20 -20.40 -15.59 -17.97
CA LYS A 20 -21.28 -16.76 -17.74
C LYS A 20 -21.49 -17.57 -19.03
N ASN A 21 -21.84 -16.91 -20.14
CA ASN A 21 -21.98 -17.53 -21.46
C ASN A 21 -20.66 -18.17 -21.94
N HIS A 22 -19.51 -17.49 -21.83
CA HIS A 22 -18.23 -18.06 -22.25
C HIS A 22 -17.75 -19.21 -21.34
N ILE A 23 -18.16 -19.21 -20.08
CA ILE A 23 -17.95 -20.31 -19.14
C ILE A 23 -18.80 -21.52 -19.56
N GLU A 24 -20.07 -21.32 -19.89
CA GLU A 24 -20.97 -22.34 -20.45
C GLU A 24 -20.47 -22.85 -21.82
N GLU A 25 -20.04 -21.98 -22.73
CA GLU A 25 -19.42 -22.35 -24.00
C GLU A 25 -18.12 -23.15 -23.79
N SER A 26 -17.27 -22.76 -22.84
CA SER A 26 -16.06 -23.51 -22.50
C SER A 26 -16.38 -24.89 -21.93
N GLN A 27 -17.42 -25.00 -21.09
CA GLN A 27 -17.96 -26.28 -20.60
C GLN A 27 -18.55 -27.14 -21.72
N HIS A 28 -19.15 -26.53 -22.75
CA HIS A 28 -19.68 -27.23 -23.91
C HIS A 28 -18.58 -27.68 -24.90
N LEU A 29 -17.51 -26.90 -25.04
CA LEU A 29 -16.38 -27.20 -25.93
C LEU A 29 -15.45 -28.28 -25.36
N ASP A 30 -15.06 -28.17 -24.09
CA ASP A 30 -14.32 -29.20 -23.37
C ASP A 30 -14.67 -29.18 -21.88
N ARG A 31 -15.71 -29.95 -21.54
CA ARG A 31 -16.16 -30.14 -20.17
C ARG A 31 -15.07 -30.66 -19.24
N ASN A 32 -14.15 -31.48 -19.75
CA ASN A 32 -13.08 -32.08 -18.94
C ASN A 32 -12.00 -31.04 -18.62
N LEU A 33 -11.67 -30.17 -19.57
CA LEU A 33 -10.76 -29.04 -19.36
C LEU A 33 -11.34 -28.03 -18.36
N TRP A 34 -12.65 -27.75 -18.44
CA TRP A 34 -13.32 -26.88 -17.48
C TRP A 34 -13.35 -27.50 -16.07
N GLU A 35 -13.83 -28.74 -15.94
CA GLU A 35 -13.93 -29.42 -14.64
C GLU A 35 -12.55 -29.68 -13.99
N GLY A 36 -11.46 -29.62 -14.76
CA GLY A 36 -10.06 -29.69 -14.29
C GLY A 36 -9.34 -28.35 -14.06
N SER A 37 -9.96 -27.19 -14.34
CA SER A 37 -9.30 -25.87 -14.29
C SER A 37 -9.58 -25.10 -13.00
N PHE A 38 -8.56 -24.90 -12.15
CA PHE A 38 -8.72 -24.13 -10.90
C PHE A 38 -9.19 -22.69 -11.10
N LEU A 39 -8.60 -22.00 -12.09
CA LEU A 39 -8.92 -20.62 -12.41
C LEU A 39 -10.40 -20.44 -12.79
N ALA A 40 -10.98 -21.45 -13.46
CA ALA A 40 -12.38 -21.49 -13.81
C ALA A 40 -13.30 -21.52 -12.57
N TYR A 41 -13.02 -22.39 -11.59
CA TYR A 41 -13.75 -22.42 -10.32
C TYR A 41 -13.59 -21.13 -9.51
N GLN A 42 -12.38 -20.56 -9.44
CA GLN A 42 -12.13 -19.31 -8.72
C GLN A 42 -12.90 -18.14 -9.31
N THR A 43 -12.86 -17.94 -10.64
CA THR A 43 -13.61 -16.86 -11.30
C THR A 43 -15.13 -16.97 -11.07
N VAL A 44 -15.69 -18.19 -11.07
CA VAL A 44 -17.12 -18.39 -10.74
C VAL A 44 -17.41 -18.08 -9.27
N ALA A 45 -16.55 -18.53 -8.35
CA ALA A 45 -16.72 -18.27 -6.93
C ALA A 45 -16.61 -16.78 -6.58
N GLU A 46 -15.65 -16.06 -7.17
CA GLU A 46 -15.51 -14.60 -7.05
C GLU A 46 -16.79 -13.89 -7.49
N GLN A 47 -17.34 -14.25 -8.66
CA GLN A 47 -18.60 -13.66 -9.13
C GLN A 47 -19.78 -13.98 -8.21
N LEU A 48 -19.90 -15.21 -7.73
CA LEU A 48 -20.92 -15.59 -6.76
C LEU A 48 -20.78 -14.82 -5.43
N CYS A 49 -19.56 -14.42 -5.04
CA CYS A 49 -19.35 -13.54 -3.88
C CYS A 49 -19.82 -12.09 -4.12
N LEU A 50 -19.68 -11.58 -5.35
CA LEU A 50 -20.21 -10.28 -5.75
C LEU A 50 -21.75 -10.31 -5.78
N ASP A 51 -22.32 -11.39 -6.31
CA ASP A 51 -23.77 -11.68 -6.36
C ASP A 51 -24.36 -12.03 -4.96
N GLY A 52 -23.60 -11.86 -3.86
CA GLY A 52 -24.01 -12.17 -2.47
C GLY A 52 -24.26 -13.66 -2.18
N SER A 53 -24.00 -14.53 -3.13
CA SER A 53 -24.32 -15.97 -3.14
C SER A 53 -23.22 -16.81 -2.48
N TYR A 54 -22.79 -16.44 -1.27
CA TYR A 54 -21.63 -17.00 -0.58
C TYR A 54 -21.68 -18.52 -0.38
N SER A 55 -22.86 -19.10 -0.13
CA SER A 55 -23.00 -20.56 0.00
C SER A 55 -22.81 -21.30 -1.33
N GLU A 56 -23.11 -20.66 -2.45
CA GLU A 56 -22.90 -21.23 -3.78
C GLU A 56 -21.40 -21.14 -4.14
N ALA A 57 -20.77 -19.98 -3.89
CA ALA A 57 -19.33 -19.78 -4.02
C ALA A 57 -18.53 -20.81 -3.20
N GLN A 58 -18.98 -21.09 -1.97
CA GLN A 58 -18.37 -22.08 -1.09
C GLN A 58 -18.37 -23.48 -1.73
N LYS A 59 -19.51 -23.96 -2.25
CA LYS A 59 -19.60 -25.28 -2.91
C LYS A 59 -18.69 -25.39 -4.13
N ILE A 60 -18.59 -24.31 -4.91
CA ILE A 60 -17.73 -24.23 -6.11
C ILE A 60 -16.25 -24.39 -5.72
N LEU A 61 -15.78 -23.72 -4.66
CA LEU A 61 -14.40 -23.87 -4.18
C LEU A 61 -14.15 -25.18 -3.42
N GLU A 62 -15.16 -25.71 -2.71
CA GLU A 62 -15.09 -27.06 -2.12
C GLU A 62 -14.86 -28.10 -3.22
N LYS A 63 -15.68 -28.12 -4.27
CA LYS A 63 -15.50 -29.01 -5.43
C LYS A 63 -14.14 -28.84 -6.11
N ALA A 64 -13.65 -27.60 -6.25
CA ALA A 64 -12.33 -27.35 -6.82
C ALA A 64 -11.21 -27.99 -5.97
N THR A 65 -11.23 -27.75 -4.66
CA THR A 65 -10.20 -28.25 -3.74
C THR A 65 -10.27 -29.76 -3.50
N GLU A 66 -11.47 -30.36 -3.56
CA GLU A 66 -11.67 -31.82 -3.58
C GLU A 66 -10.94 -32.50 -4.74
N GLY A 67 -10.81 -31.86 -5.90
CA GLY A 67 -10.02 -32.39 -7.02
C GLY A 67 -8.51 -32.45 -6.75
N VAL A 68 -8.00 -31.74 -5.73
CA VAL A 68 -6.57 -31.70 -5.38
C VAL A 68 -6.20 -32.52 -4.15
N LEU A 69 -7.09 -32.62 -3.17
CA LEU A 69 -6.79 -33.20 -1.85
C LEU A 69 -6.51 -34.73 -1.81
N PRO A 70 -7.02 -35.60 -2.69
CA PRO A 70 -6.91 -37.06 -2.51
C PRO A 70 -6.02 -37.78 -3.54
N PHE A 71 -4.73 -37.45 -3.70
CA PHE A 71 -3.82 -38.22 -4.58
C PHE A 71 -2.35 -38.31 -4.11
N ASP A 72 -2.06 -39.31 -3.29
CA ASP A 72 -0.69 -39.79 -2.99
C ASP A 72 -0.05 -40.62 -4.15
N ALA A 73 -0.73 -40.76 -5.29
CA ALA A 73 -0.35 -41.69 -6.36
C ALA A 73 -0.39 -41.12 -7.79
N GLY A 74 -0.49 -39.79 -7.95
CA GLY A 74 -0.56 -39.13 -9.25
C GLY A 74 0.79 -38.66 -9.82
N PRO A 75 0.86 -38.28 -11.11
CA PRO A 75 2.01 -37.56 -11.65
C PRO A 75 2.25 -36.25 -10.86
N ARG A 76 3.52 -35.86 -10.69
CA ARG A 76 3.91 -34.66 -9.92
C ARG A 76 3.16 -33.42 -10.45
N LYS A 77 2.27 -32.86 -9.63
CA LYS A 77 1.60 -31.58 -9.89
C LYS A 77 2.63 -30.47 -10.08
N SER A 78 2.35 -29.50 -10.94
CA SER A 78 3.25 -28.37 -11.14
C SER A 78 3.21 -27.43 -9.92
N LYS A 79 4.26 -26.61 -9.75
CA LYS A 79 4.27 -25.56 -8.71
C LYS A 79 3.08 -24.60 -8.87
N SER A 80 2.62 -24.37 -10.11
CA SER A 80 1.44 -23.55 -10.40
C SER A 80 0.14 -24.14 -9.85
N ASP A 81 -0.04 -25.47 -9.93
CA ASP A 81 -1.28 -26.14 -9.50
C ASP A 81 -1.41 -26.11 -7.97
N LEU A 82 -0.29 -26.29 -7.26
CA LEU A 82 -0.21 -26.15 -5.81
C LEU A 82 -0.49 -24.69 -5.39
N SER A 83 0.10 -23.71 -6.07
CA SER A 83 -0.20 -22.29 -5.84
C SER A 83 -1.69 -21.96 -6.04
N LEU A 84 -2.34 -22.46 -7.10
CA LEU A 84 -3.77 -22.22 -7.35
C LEU A 84 -4.65 -22.88 -6.29
N ALA A 85 -4.32 -24.11 -5.87
CA ALA A 85 -5.02 -24.79 -4.80
C ALA A 85 -4.90 -24.04 -3.46
N ALA A 86 -3.73 -23.47 -3.14
CA ALA A 86 -3.53 -22.66 -1.95
C ALA A 86 -4.41 -21.40 -1.94
N ILE A 87 -4.53 -20.71 -3.08
CA ILE A 87 -5.41 -19.53 -3.21
C ILE A 87 -6.88 -19.95 -3.03
N ALA A 88 -7.34 -21.00 -3.72
CA ALA A 88 -8.71 -21.50 -3.56
C ALA A 88 -9.04 -21.93 -2.11
N LEU A 89 -8.08 -22.48 -1.37
CA LEU A 89 -8.22 -22.81 0.05
C LEU A 89 -8.26 -21.55 0.94
N LEU A 90 -7.52 -20.49 0.61
CA LEU A 90 -7.61 -19.19 1.27
C LEU A 90 -8.98 -18.53 1.04
N ASP A 91 -9.46 -18.53 -0.20
CA ASP A 91 -10.75 -17.94 -0.58
C ASP A 91 -11.92 -18.70 0.08
N LEU A 92 -11.82 -20.03 0.14
CA LEU A 92 -12.76 -20.88 0.88
C LEU A 92 -12.67 -20.64 2.39
N GLY A 93 -11.48 -20.36 2.94
CA GLY A 93 -11.30 -19.92 4.31
C GLY A 93 -12.02 -18.61 4.60
N ASP A 94 -11.87 -17.61 3.72
CA ASP A 94 -12.54 -16.31 3.81
C ASP A 94 -14.06 -16.43 3.77
N LEU A 95 -14.60 -17.33 2.94
CA LEU A 95 -16.04 -17.62 2.88
C LEU A 95 -16.57 -18.26 4.17
N ASN A 96 -15.89 -19.30 4.68
CA ASN A 96 -16.24 -19.89 5.97
C ASN A 96 -16.11 -18.89 7.12
N TRP A 97 -15.20 -17.91 7.03
CA TRP A 97 -15.04 -16.85 8.04
C TRP A 97 -16.14 -15.79 7.99
N LYS A 98 -16.58 -15.41 6.78
CA LYS A 98 -17.58 -14.36 6.52
C LYS A 98 -19.03 -14.82 6.62
N GLY A 99 -19.32 -16.11 6.39
CA GLY A 99 -20.69 -16.64 6.29
C GLY A 99 -21.59 -16.34 7.50
N ASP A 100 -22.90 -16.25 7.24
CA ASP A 100 -23.95 -15.73 8.15
C ASP A 100 -24.01 -16.38 9.55
N GLY A 101 -23.42 -17.57 9.69
CA GLY A 101 -23.21 -18.20 10.99
C GLY A 101 -21.88 -17.80 11.62
N HIS A 102 -21.80 -16.69 12.36
CA HIS A 102 -20.63 -16.32 13.19
C HIS A 102 -20.31 -17.30 14.35
N GLY A 103 -20.85 -18.52 14.33
CA GLY A 103 -20.60 -19.58 15.29
C GLY A 103 -19.19 -20.16 15.21
N HIS A 104 -18.74 -20.73 16.34
CA HIS A 104 -17.41 -21.31 16.50
C HIS A 104 -17.02 -22.29 15.37
N HIS A 105 -17.95 -23.14 14.97
CA HIS A 105 -17.77 -24.17 13.94
C HIS A 105 -17.44 -23.62 12.54
N GLN A 106 -17.99 -22.46 12.14
CA GLN A 106 -17.62 -21.83 10.86
C GLN A 106 -16.18 -21.28 10.91
N ARG A 107 -15.78 -20.71 12.05
CA ARG A 107 -14.39 -20.27 12.28
C ARG A 107 -13.42 -21.46 12.30
N ASP A 108 -13.81 -22.62 12.84
CA ASP A 108 -13.01 -23.85 12.78
C ASP A 108 -12.79 -24.34 11.34
N ARG A 109 -13.83 -24.32 10.51
CA ARG A 109 -13.72 -24.64 9.08
C ARG A 109 -12.78 -23.68 8.37
N ALA A 110 -12.93 -22.37 8.59
CA ALA A 110 -12.04 -21.36 8.03
C ALA A 110 -10.57 -21.60 8.43
N ARG A 111 -10.30 -21.78 9.73
CA ARG A 111 -8.96 -22.11 10.25
C ARG A 111 -8.36 -23.34 9.57
N LYS A 112 -9.16 -24.40 9.43
CA LYS A 112 -8.71 -25.64 8.78
C LYS A 112 -8.31 -25.37 7.32
N LYS A 113 -9.09 -24.59 6.57
CA LYS A 113 -8.79 -24.25 5.17
C LYS A 113 -7.58 -23.32 5.02
N TYR A 114 -7.42 -22.35 5.91
CA TYR A 114 -6.20 -21.55 6.00
C TYR A 114 -4.96 -22.42 6.32
N ASN A 115 -5.05 -23.37 7.25
CA ASN A 115 -3.96 -24.30 7.55
C ASN A 115 -3.68 -25.27 6.38
N GLU A 116 -4.71 -25.77 5.70
CA GLU A 116 -4.59 -26.61 4.50
C GLU A 116 -3.82 -25.84 3.39
N SER A 117 -4.10 -24.55 3.16
CA SER A 117 -3.42 -23.75 2.11
C SER A 117 -1.89 -23.65 2.28
N LEU A 118 -1.41 -23.58 3.53
CA LEU A 118 0.02 -23.55 3.85
C LEU A 118 0.75 -24.82 3.42
N SER A 119 0.07 -25.97 3.36
CA SER A 119 0.67 -27.22 2.88
C SER A 119 0.88 -27.26 1.36
N PHE A 120 0.24 -26.34 0.63
CA PHE A 120 0.35 -26.22 -0.83
C PHE A 120 1.29 -25.09 -1.28
N ASP A 121 1.27 -23.92 -0.63
CA ASP A 121 2.12 -22.78 -1.01
C ASP A 121 2.41 -21.85 0.18
N THR A 122 3.61 -21.93 0.75
CA THR A 122 4.02 -21.07 1.88
C THR A 122 4.35 -19.61 1.49
N THR A 123 4.35 -19.26 0.19
CA THR A 123 4.80 -17.94 -0.29
C THR A 123 3.71 -16.87 -0.34
N ARG A 124 2.47 -17.19 0.03
CA ARG A 124 1.30 -16.28 -0.01
C ARG A 124 1.22 -15.31 1.18
N TYR A 125 2.36 -14.71 1.54
CA TYR A 125 2.57 -13.92 2.76
C TYR A 125 1.50 -12.85 3.01
N GLU A 126 1.04 -12.14 1.97
CA GLU A 126 0.02 -11.09 2.12
C GLU A 126 -1.35 -11.66 2.54
N ARG A 127 -1.86 -12.70 1.87
CA ARG A 127 -3.10 -13.39 2.27
C ARG A 127 -2.97 -14.03 3.66
N TYR A 128 -1.77 -14.53 3.99
CA TYR A 128 -1.48 -15.08 5.32
C TYR A 128 -1.41 -14.02 6.42
N ILE A 129 -1.03 -12.78 6.12
CA ILE A 129 -1.24 -11.65 7.05
C ILE A 129 -2.73 -11.45 7.31
N ASP A 130 -3.57 -11.44 6.29
CA ASP A 130 -5.00 -11.15 6.44
C ASP A 130 -5.70 -12.17 7.35
N VAL A 131 -5.33 -13.46 7.23
CA VAL A 131 -5.72 -14.53 8.17
C VAL A 131 -5.29 -14.21 9.61
N LEU A 132 -4.02 -13.86 9.81
CA LEU A 132 -3.48 -13.52 11.13
C LEU A 132 -4.15 -12.26 11.73
N GLN A 133 -4.50 -11.28 10.89
CA GLN A 133 -5.27 -10.10 11.31
C GLN A 133 -6.70 -10.48 11.71
N CYS A 134 -7.35 -11.40 11.00
CA CYS A 134 -8.68 -11.92 11.36
C CYS A 134 -8.67 -12.63 12.72
N TYR A 135 -7.66 -13.48 12.97
CA TYR A 135 -7.49 -14.13 14.28
C TYR A 135 -7.18 -13.11 15.39
N ARG A 136 -6.35 -12.10 15.13
CA ARG A 136 -6.04 -11.03 16.10
C ARG A 136 -7.27 -10.19 16.45
N LYS A 137 -8.03 -9.74 15.44
CA LYS A 137 -9.29 -8.98 15.63
C LYS A 137 -10.33 -9.73 16.45
N THR A 138 -10.32 -11.07 16.39
CA THR A 138 -11.23 -11.93 17.15
C THR A 138 -10.66 -12.44 18.49
N GLY A 139 -9.42 -12.06 18.85
CA GLY A 139 -8.77 -12.46 20.11
C GLY A 139 -8.31 -13.93 20.17
N ILE A 140 -8.27 -14.61 19.02
CA ILE A 140 -8.09 -16.07 18.93
C ILE A 140 -6.59 -16.40 18.79
N HIS A 141 -5.85 -16.18 19.87
CA HIS A 141 -4.39 -16.33 19.89
C HIS A 141 -3.90 -17.77 19.65
N SER A 142 -4.66 -18.80 20.03
CA SER A 142 -4.30 -20.20 19.75
C SER A 142 -4.14 -20.47 18.26
N CYS A 143 -5.07 -19.97 17.44
CA CYS A 143 -5.11 -20.29 16.01
C CYS A 143 -4.08 -19.53 15.18
N ILE A 144 -3.55 -18.42 15.71
CA ILE A 144 -2.32 -17.81 15.22
C ILE A 144 -1.14 -18.78 15.37
N ILE A 145 -1.02 -19.44 16.52
CA ILE A 145 0.06 -20.38 16.82
C ILE A 145 -0.12 -21.66 15.98
N ASP A 146 -1.34 -22.19 15.88
CA ASP A 146 -1.66 -23.37 15.05
C ASP A 146 -1.31 -23.12 13.56
N PHE A 147 -1.63 -21.94 13.05
CA PHE A 147 -1.36 -21.54 11.66
C PHE A 147 0.14 -21.41 11.40
N PHE A 148 0.92 -20.82 12.32
CA PHE A 148 2.38 -20.84 12.22
C PHE A 148 2.98 -22.25 12.39
N GLY A 149 2.38 -23.10 13.23
CA GLY A 149 2.81 -24.49 13.40
C GLY A 149 2.62 -25.34 12.14
N GLY A 150 1.53 -25.11 11.39
CA GLY A 150 1.30 -25.74 10.10
C GLY A 150 2.31 -25.33 9.01
N ALA A 151 2.79 -24.08 9.04
CA ALA A 151 3.80 -23.57 8.12
C ALA A 151 5.21 -24.11 8.38
N TYR A 152 5.52 -24.51 9.62
CA TYR A 152 6.85 -24.93 10.07
C TYR A 152 6.75 -26.21 10.93
N GLN A 153 6.44 -27.34 10.28
CA GLN A 153 6.04 -28.60 10.93
C GLN A 153 7.02 -29.13 12.00
N GLU A 154 8.33 -28.91 11.88
CA GLU A 154 9.32 -29.39 12.84
C GLU A 154 9.42 -28.53 14.12
N GLU A 155 9.13 -27.23 14.04
CA GLU A 155 9.34 -26.28 15.14
C GLU A 155 8.06 -25.73 15.77
N GLY A 156 6.92 -25.85 15.10
CA GLY A 156 5.60 -25.49 15.65
C GLY A 156 5.34 -26.14 17.02
N ASN A 157 5.72 -27.41 17.18
CA ASN A 157 5.61 -28.15 18.45
C ASN A 157 6.51 -27.59 19.56
N SER A 158 7.64 -26.96 19.23
CA SER A 158 8.50 -26.30 20.23
C SER A 158 7.88 -24.97 20.69
N LEU A 159 7.31 -24.19 19.78
CA LEU A 159 6.56 -22.96 20.08
C LEU A 159 5.30 -23.28 20.91
N LEU A 160 4.56 -24.34 20.56
CA LEU A 160 3.38 -24.82 21.29
C LEU A 160 3.71 -25.33 22.71
N SER A 161 4.95 -25.77 22.96
CA SER A 161 5.34 -26.32 24.27
C SER A 161 5.54 -25.26 25.37
N ASP A 162 5.81 -24.01 24.99
CA ASP A 162 6.03 -22.93 25.97
C ASP A 162 4.71 -22.22 26.32
N THR A 163 4.10 -22.67 27.42
CA THR A 163 2.88 -22.10 28.00
C THR A 163 3.00 -20.63 28.44
N LYS A 164 4.16 -19.98 28.23
CA LYS A 164 4.38 -18.54 28.45
C LYS A 164 4.30 -17.67 27.19
N LEU A 165 3.55 -18.09 26.16
CA LEU A 165 3.21 -17.28 24.96
C LEU A 165 2.30 -16.04 25.23
N ARG A 166 2.62 -15.25 26.26
CA ARG A 166 2.10 -13.89 26.47
C ARG A 166 2.71 -12.85 25.52
N ASN A 167 3.73 -13.21 24.75
CA ASN A 167 4.52 -12.28 23.94
C ASN A 167 4.35 -12.52 22.43
N TRP A 168 3.22 -12.10 21.88
CA TRP A 168 2.90 -12.12 20.44
C TRP A 168 4.05 -11.64 19.54
N ALA A 169 4.75 -10.58 19.96
CA ALA A 169 5.87 -10.02 19.20
C ALA A 169 7.01 -11.02 18.98
N GLU A 170 7.27 -11.91 19.93
CA GLU A 170 8.38 -12.86 19.85
C GLU A 170 8.11 -14.01 18.89
N VAL A 171 6.86 -14.45 18.77
CA VAL A 171 6.45 -15.44 17.75
C VAL A 171 6.66 -14.85 16.36
N VAL A 172 6.13 -13.65 16.11
CA VAL A 172 6.31 -12.93 14.84
C VAL A 172 7.80 -12.78 14.52
N ASP A 173 8.60 -12.27 15.46
CA ASP A 173 10.02 -12.01 15.23
C ASP A 173 10.81 -13.28 14.88
N ARG A 174 10.57 -14.40 15.58
CA ARG A 174 11.21 -15.69 15.28
C ARG A 174 10.79 -16.24 13.93
N THR A 175 9.49 -16.26 13.63
CA THR A 175 8.98 -16.77 12.34
C THR A 175 9.53 -15.96 11.17
N PHE A 176 9.51 -14.63 11.25
CA PHE A 176 10.04 -13.79 10.16
C PHE A 176 11.56 -13.89 10.02
N ALA A 177 12.31 -14.05 11.12
CA ALA A 177 13.74 -14.36 11.04
C ALA A 177 13.99 -15.66 10.28
N LYS A 178 13.24 -16.73 10.57
CA LYS A 178 13.39 -18.03 9.88
C LYS A 178 12.95 -17.98 8.42
N ALA A 179 11.88 -17.23 8.11
CA ALA A 179 11.44 -17.01 6.74
C ALA A 179 12.52 -16.27 5.91
N ILE A 180 13.16 -15.23 6.47
CA ILE A 180 14.24 -14.49 5.83
C ILE A 180 15.48 -15.37 5.58
N GLU A 181 15.85 -16.21 6.55
CA GLU A 181 16.93 -17.22 6.41
C GLU A 181 16.61 -18.23 5.31
N THR A 182 15.37 -18.75 5.27
CA THR A 182 14.94 -19.74 4.26
C THR A 182 14.91 -19.16 2.86
N ALA A 183 14.64 -17.86 2.72
CA ALA A 183 14.68 -17.11 1.46
C ALA A 183 16.09 -16.62 1.07
N GLU A 184 17.17 -17.05 1.76
CA GLU A 184 18.54 -16.68 1.45
C GLU A 184 18.95 -17.18 0.04
N GLY A 185 18.91 -16.25 -0.92
CA GLY A 185 19.14 -16.52 -2.35
C GLY A 185 18.03 -15.97 -3.27
N SER A 186 16.87 -15.64 -2.72
CA SER A 186 15.71 -15.15 -3.47
C SER A 186 15.38 -13.71 -3.07
N GLN A 187 15.88 -12.74 -3.84
CA GLN A 187 15.60 -11.31 -3.60
C GLN A 187 14.09 -11.00 -3.61
N MET A 188 13.33 -11.71 -4.44
CA MET A 188 11.87 -11.57 -4.53
C MET A 188 11.18 -12.02 -3.24
N GLU A 189 11.48 -13.23 -2.75
CA GLU A 189 10.87 -13.73 -1.50
C GLU A 189 11.34 -12.89 -0.31
N GLN A 190 12.62 -12.51 -0.23
CA GLN A 190 13.13 -11.59 0.80
C GLN A 190 12.41 -10.24 0.79
N PHE A 191 12.13 -9.66 -0.38
CA PHE A 191 11.31 -8.45 -0.49
C PHE A 191 9.93 -8.64 0.12
N HIS A 192 9.17 -9.66 -0.31
CA HIS A 192 7.79 -9.86 0.17
C HIS A 192 7.76 -10.21 1.67
N ILE A 193 8.69 -11.03 2.17
CA ILE A 193 8.79 -11.38 3.60
C ILE A 193 9.10 -10.14 4.44
N MET A 194 10.02 -9.27 4.01
CA MET A 194 10.39 -8.06 4.76
C MET A 194 9.34 -6.94 4.66
N LYS A 195 8.67 -6.78 3.49
CA LYS A 195 7.45 -5.96 3.33
C LYS A 195 6.41 -6.38 4.37
N THR A 196 6.06 -7.67 4.35
CA THR A 196 5.09 -8.33 5.23
C THR A 196 5.42 -8.15 6.72
N TYR A 197 6.68 -8.35 7.10
CA TYR A 197 7.14 -8.17 8.48
C TYR A 197 7.01 -6.69 8.92
N GLY A 198 7.48 -5.75 8.10
CA GLY A 198 7.36 -4.32 8.37
C GLY A 198 5.90 -3.87 8.50
N ASP A 199 5.00 -4.40 7.66
CA ASP A 199 3.56 -4.15 7.70
C ASP A 199 2.90 -4.67 8.99
N ILE A 200 3.23 -5.89 9.42
CA ILE A 200 2.76 -6.43 10.70
C ILE A 200 3.27 -5.56 11.85
N LEU A 201 4.55 -5.18 11.85
CA LEU A 201 5.10 -4.32 12.89
C LEU A 201 4.41 -2.94 12.90
N TYR A 202 4.11 -2.37 11.73
CA TYR A 202 3.46 -1.07 11.58
C TYR A 202 1.98 -1.07 12.00
N ARG A 203 1.22 -2.12 11.67
CA ARG A 203 -0.21 -2.26 12.01
C ARG A 203 -0.47 -2.86 13.40
N CYS A 204 0.43 -3.72 13.87
CA CYS A 204 0.21 -4.57 15.06
C CYS A 204 1.23 -4.37 16.19
N GLY A 205 2.38 -3.75 15.92
CA GLY A 205 3.46 -3.56 16.89
C GLY A 205 3.26 -2.40 17.87
N ASP A 206 4.13 -2.36 18.88
CA ASP A 206 4.29 -1.19 19.75
C ASP A 206 4.98 -0.05 18.96
N LYS A 207 4.59 1.21 19.21
CA LYS A 207 5.27 2.41 18.69
C LYS A 207 6.76 2.45 19.02
N ARG A 208 7.20 1.71 20.07
CA ARG A 208 8.62 1.51 20.40
C ARG A 208 9.41 0.76 19.31
N ARG A 209 8.75 0.08 18.36
CA ARG A 209 9.37 -0.70 17.28
C ARG A 209 9.48 0.03 15.95
N GLU A 210 9.34 1.37 15.92
CA GLU A 210 9.47 2.17 14.69
C GLU A 210 10.80 1.95 13.97
N ASP A 211 11.91 1.74 14.69
CA ASP A 211 13.21 1.42 14.09
C ASP A 211 13.28 -0.01 13.51
N ASP A 212 12.50 -0.96 14.02
CA ASP A 212 12.38 -2.29 13.41
C ASP A 212 11.61 -2.22 12.10
N ILE A 213 10.47 -1.50 12.10
CA ILE A 213 9.66 -1.25 10.90
C ILE A 213 10.54 -0.64 9.79
N VAL A 214 11.24 0.46 10.12
CA VAL A 214 12.14 1.14 9.19
C VAL A 214 13.25 0.20 8.70
N ARG A 215 13.83 -0.63 9.58
CA ARG A 215 14.89 -1.57 9.19
C ARG A 215 14.37 -2.60 8.18
N GLN A 216 13.24 -3.25 8.44
CA GLN A 216 12.69 -4.28 7.53
C GLN A 216 12.34 -3.67 6.17
N TRP A 217 11.62 -2.55 6.18
CA TRP A 217 11.21 -1.87 4.95
C TRP A 217 12.39 -1.31 4.14
N VAL A 218 13.45 -0.79 4.76
CA VAL A 218 14.66 -0.35 4.04
C VAL A 218 15.42 -1.53 3.41
N ILE A 219 15.45 -2.69 4.06
CA ILE A 219 16.09 -3.88 3.47
C ILE A 219 15.20 -4.44 2.35
N ALA A 220 13.88 -4.50 2.54
CA ALA A 220 12.92 -4.84 1.49
C ALA A 220 13.17 -4.01 0.22
N LEU A 221 13.16 -2.66 0.32
CA LEU A 221 13.40 -1.78 -0.83
C LEU A 221 14.71 -2.07 -1.56
N LYS A 222 15.79 -2.48 -0.87
CA LYS A 222 17.06 -2.86 -1.51
C LYS A 222 16.93 -4.13 -2.37
N HIS A 223 16.11 -5.09 -1.95
CA HIS A 223 15.84 -6.31 -2.72
C HIS A 223 14.80 -6.08 -3.83
N GLY A 224 13.80 -5.22 -3.60
CA GLY A 224 12.74 -4.94 -4.57
C GLY A 224 13.14 -3.98 -5.70
N GLN A 225 13.99 -2.98 -5.43
CA GLN A 225 14.31 -1.94 -6.42
C GLN A 225 14.95 -2.45 -7.73
N PRO A 226 15.86 -3.45 -7.73
CA PRO A 226 16.35 -4.06 -8.97
C PRO A 226 15.26 -4.81 -9.77
N LEU A 227 14.27 -5.36 -9.07
CA LEU A 227 13.22 -6.22 -9.61
C LEU A 227 12.01 -5.44 -10.12
N ALA A 228 11.67 -4.31 -9.49
CA ALA A 228 10.52 -3.46 -9.83
C ALA A 228 10.59 -2.80 -11.22
N SER A 229 11.77 -2.78 -11.85
CA SER A 229 11.98 -2.28 -13.22
C SER A 229 12.20 -3.39 -14.25
N SER A 230 12.29 -4.66 -13.83
CA SER A 230 12.79 -5.78 -14.66
C SER A 230 11.95 -7.05 -14.61
N THR A 231 11.04 -7.18 -13.64
CA THR A 231 10.23 -8.39 -13.43
C THR A 231 8.76 -8.05 -13.19
N ALA A 232 7.86 -8.97 -13.54
CA ALA A 232 6.42 -8.83 -13.27
C ALA A 232 6.02 -9.20 -11.82
N ALA A 233 6.97 -9.65 -10.99
CA ALA A 233 6.69 -10.21 -9.67
C ALA A 233 6.60 -9.17 -8.55
N ILE A 234 7.29 -8.03 -8.71
CA ILE A 234 7.24 -6.90 -7.77
C ILE A 234 6.83 -5.67 -8.57
N GLY A 235 5.64 -5.14 -8.29
CA GLY A 235 5.15 -3.94 -8.95
C GLY A 235 5.67 -2.67 -8.28
N TRP A 236 5.56 -1.53 -8.99
CA TRP A 236 5.66 -0.23 -8.34
C TRP A 236 4.65 -0.05 -7.18
N PRO A 237 3.39 -0.53 -7.24
CA PRO A 237 2.48 -0.49 -6.10
C PRO A 237 3.05 -1.14 -4.82
N ASP A 238 3.75 -2.27 -4.92
CA ASP A 238 4.41 -2.91 -3.77
C ASP A 238 5.55 -2.07 -3.18
N MET A 239 6.29 -1.38 -4.05
CA MET A 239 7.35 -0.46 -3.62
C MET A 239 6.77 0.77 -2.93
N PHE A 240 5.67 1.33 -3.46
CA PHE A 240 5.04 2.53 -2.91
C PHE A 240 4.28 2.26 -1.61
N SER A 241 3.73 1.06 -1.41
CA SER A 241 3.17 0.66 -0.10
C SER A 241 4.21 0.69 1.03
N ILE A 242 5.50 0.67 0.72
CA ILE A 242 6.62 0.83 1.66
C ILE A 242 7.16 2.28 1.67
N ILE A 243 7.37 2.88 0.49
CA ILE A 243 7.96 4.22 0.35
C ILE A 243 7.11 5.29 1.03
N ASP A 244 5.79 5.26 0.87
CA ASP A 244 4.91 6.30 1.38
C ASP A 244 4.86 6.35 2.92
N PRO A 245 4.69 5.23 3.66
CA PRO A 245 4.78 5.26 5.11
C PRO A 245 6.22 5.52 5.62
N LEU A 246 7.28 5.10 4.91
CA LEU A 246 8.66 5.47 5.27
C LEU A 246 8.90 6.99 5.17
N ALA A 247 8.48 7.61 4.06
CA ALA A 247 8.62 9.06 3.86
C ALA A 247 7.93 9.85 4.97
N TYR A 248 6.76 9.37 5.41
CA TYR A 248 6.03 9.94 6.54
C TYR A 248 6.73 9.74 7.89
N ILE A 249 7.27 8.56 8.18
CA ILE A 249 8.07 8.31 9.40
C ILE A 249 9.26 9.26 9.45
N TYR A 250 10.02 9.38 8.36
CA TYR A 250 11.15 10.30 8.28
C TYR A 250 10.72 11.77 8.43
N LEU A 251 9.59 12.18 7.85
CA LEU A 251 9.02 13.53 8.07
C LEU A 251 8.73 13.78 9.55
N LYS A 252 8.12 12.83 10.27
CA LYS A 252 7.81 12.98 11.70
C LYS A 252 9.08 13.07 12.55
N ARG A 253 10.12 12.29 12.24
CA ARG A 253 11.43 12.38 12.89
C ARG A 253 12.10 13.73 12.63
N ALA A 254 12.07 14.20 11.38
CA ALA A 254 12.60 15.51 10.98
C ALA A 254 11.87 16.67 11.67
N GLU A 255 10.53 16.63 11.69
CA GLU A 255 9.69 17.63 12.36
C GLU A 255 9.94 17.65 13.87
N LYS A 256 10.08 16.49 14.52
CA LYS A 256 10.43 16.40 15.96
C LYS A 256 11.75 17.11 16.23
N ALA A 257 12.79 16.84 15.45
CA ALA A 257 14.08 17.47 15.59
C ALA A 257 14.04 19.01 15.36
N LEU A 258 13.29 19.48 14.36
CA LEU A 258 13.06 20.93 14.13
C LEU A 258 12.23 21.61 15.23
N ARG A 259 11.31 20.88 15.89
CA ARG A 259 10.57 21.42 17.06
C ARG A 259 11.47 21.51 18.29
N GLU A 260 12.38 20.56 18.47
CA GLU A 260 13.37 20.57 19.56
C GLU A 260 14.36 21.74 19.42
N THR A 261 14.88 22.03 18.21
CA THR A 261 15.74 23.22 17.98
C THR A 261 15.02 24.54 18.25
N LYS A 262 13.75 24.68 17.82
CA LYS A 262 12.96 25.91 18.07
C LYS A 262 12.67 26.13 19.56
N ARG A 263 12.47 25.06 20.34
CA ARG A 263 12.33 25.14 21.81
C ARG A 263 13.66 25.53 22.46
N ALA A 264 14.77 24.96 21.99
CA ALA A 264 16.12 25.28 22.46
C ALA A 264 16.44 26.77 22.36
N GLY A 265 16.21 27.36 21.17
CA GLY A 265 16.49 28.78 20.91
C GLY A 265 15.62 29.74 21.74
N LYS A 266 14.34 29.40 21.97
CA LYS A 266 13.44 30.23 22.79
C LYS A 266 13.76 30.21 24.29
N ALA A 267 14.32 29.11 24.80
CA ALA A 267 14.61 28.96 26.22
C ALA A 267 15.97 29.53 26.64
N GLY A 268 16.82 29.98 25.70
CA GLY A 268 18.20 30.42 25.97
C GLY A 268 19.11 29.35 26.60
N SER A 269 18.63 28.10 26.71
CA SER A 269 19.09 27.13 27.70
C SER A 269 19.93 25.99 27.11
N MET A 270 20.08 25.92 25.78
CA MET A 270 20.79 24.83 25.12
C MET A 270 22.06 25.34 24.43
N ALA A 271 23.19 24.68 24.70
CA ALA A 271 24.45 24.96 24.03
C ALA A 271 24.30 24.86 22.50
N THR A 272 24.92 25.81 21.79
CA THR A 272 24.85 25.95 20.32
C THR A 272 25.13 24.64 19.57
N THR A 273 26.08 23.84 20.05
CA THR A 273 26.41 22.50 19.52
C THR A 273 25.20 21.56 19.51
N LYS A 274 24.39 21.52 20.58
CA LYS A 274 23.19 20.65 20.66
C LYS A 274 22.11 21.08 19.68
N VAL A 275 21.95 22.39 19.46
CA VAL A 275 21.01 22.94 18.47
C VAL A 275 21.44 22.55 17.05
N ARG A 276 22.73 22.67 16.74
CA ARG A 276 23.31 22.27 15.46
C ARG A 276 23.08 20.78 15.19
N THR A 277 23.46 19.89 16.10
CA THR A 277 23.27 18.44 15.93
C THR A 277 21.82 18.08 15.61
N LYS A 278 20.84 18.72 16.27
CA LYS A 278 19.41 18.48 16.01
C LYS A 278 18.95 19.00 14.64
N PHE A 279 19.52 20.10 14.15
CA PHE A 279 19.27 20.58 12.79
C PHE A 279 19.92 19.66 11.73
N ASP A 280 21.10 19.14 12.01
CA ASP A 280 21.79 18.17 11.15
C ASP A 280 20.98 16.86 11.06
N THR A 281 20.46 16.35 12.18
CA THR A 281 19.53 15.18 12.20
C THR A 281 18.24 15.45 11.41
N ALA A 282 17.66 16.65 11.52
CA ALA A 282 16.49 17.03 10.72
C ALA A 282 16.79 16.99 9.21
N THR A 283 17.98 17.45 8.81
CA THR A 283 18.43 17.46 7.42
C THR A 283 18.72 16.04 6.91
N GLN A 284 19.37 15.19 7.71
CA GLN A 284 19.56 13.76 7.39
C GLN A 284 18.23 13.04 7.10
N HIS A 285 17.18 13.33 7.88
CA HIS A 285 15.85 12.77 7.62
C HIS A 285 15.20 13.34 6.34
N LEU A 286 15.41 14.61 5.99
CA LEU A 286 15.01 15.12 4.68
C LEU A 286 15.73 14.38 3.54
N ASP A 287 17.03 14.12 3.67
CA ASP A 287 17.80 13.45 2.62
C ASP A 287 17.39 11.97 2.47
N LEU A 288 16.98 11.31 3.57
CA LEU A 288 16.31 10.01 3.51
C LEU A 288 14.96 10.08 2.76
N ILE A 289 14.12 11.10 3.00
CA ILE A 289 12.88 11.29 2.22
C ILE A 289 13.20 11.45 0.73
N LYS A 290 14.17 12.32 0.37
CA LYS A 290 14.59 12.49 -1.03
C LYS A 290 15.11 11.19 -1.65
N GLY A 291 15.85 10.39 -0.88
CA GLY A 291 16.40 9.10 -1.31
C GLY A 291 15.35 8.03 -1.61
N LEU A 292 14.13 8.17 -1.09
CA LEU A 292 13.00 7.31 -1.44
C LEU A 292 12.38 7.63 -2.81
N LYS A 293 12.70 8.79 -3.41
CA LYS A 293 12.16 9.19 -4.71
C LYS A 293 12.65 8.26 -5.83
N GLN A 294 11.72 7.64 -6.54
CA GLN A 294 12.02 6.71 -7.62
C GLN A 294 12.07 7.41 -8.98
N LYS A 295 12.73 6.78 -9.95
CA LYS A 295 12.73 7.19 -11.36
C LYS A 295 11.45 6.72 -12.08
N THR A 296 10.31 7.04 -11.49
CA THR A 296 8.96 6.69 -11.96
C THR A 296 8.18 7.95 -12.32
N ASP A 297 6.95 7.76 -12.78
CA ASP A 297 6.02 8.87 -13.01
C ASP A 297 5.90 9.80 -11.80
N ILE A 298 5.65 11.07 -12.11
CA ILE A 298 5.62 12.15 -11.13
C ILE A 298 4.52 11.94 -10.08
N TRP A 299 3.45 11.23 -10.44
CA TRP A 299 2.30 10.87 -9.60
C TRP A 299 2.68 9.95 -8.45
N MET A 300 3.43 8.89 -8.73
CA MET A 300 3.83 7.90 -7.74
C MET A 300 4.70 8.54 -6.65
N ASN A 301 5.49 9.56 -7.02
CA ASN A 301 6.34 10.30 -6.10
C ASN A 301 5.62 11.44 -5.34
N THR A 302 4.28 11.50 -5.36
CA THR A 302 3.53 12.63 -4.77
C THR A 302 3.64 12.66 -3.24
N ASP A 303 3.58 11.52 -2.53
CA ASP A 303 3.75 11.49 -1.07
C ASP A 303 5.15 11.91 -0.64
N VAL A 304 6.19 11.39 -1.29
CA VAL A 304 7.59 11.77 -1.08
C VAL A 304 7.78 13.28 -1.32
N THR A 305 7.13 13.82 -2.36
CA THR A 305 7.13 15.25 -2.67
C THR A 305 6.42 16.06 -1.58
N CYS A 306 5.22 15.67 -1.18
CA CYS A 306 4.45 16.32 -0.12
C CYS A 306 5.20 16.30 1.22
N CYS A 307 5.86 15.20 1.56
CA CYS A 307 6.70 15.10 2.76
C CYS A 307 7.90 16.05 2.70
N SER A 308 8.61 16.10 1.57
CA SER A 308 9.74 17.03 1.36
C SER A 308 9.30 18.50 1.48
N VAL A 309 8.16 18.84 0.86
CA VAL A 309 7.57 20.19 0.89
C VAL A 309 7.15 20.56 2.31
N ARG A 310 6.49 19.65 3.03
CA ARG A 310 6.08 19.87 4.41
C ARG A 310 7.29 20.09 5.33
N TYR A 311 8.39 19.37 5.13
CA TYR A 311 9.65 19.64 5.82
C TYR A 311 10.12 21.09 5.56
N TYR A 312 10.22 21.50 4.29
CA TYR A 312 10.69 22.86 3.95
C TYR A 312 9.78 23.95 4.53
N LYS A 313 8.46 23.76 4.53
CA LYS A 313 7.52 24.67 5.22
C LYS A 313 7.79 24.78 6.72
N ILE A 314 8.01 23.66 7.42
CA ILE A 314 8.34 23.65 8.86
C ILE A 314 9.71 24.29 9.11
N ALA A 315 10.68 24.05 8.22
CA ALA A 315 12.03 24.63 8.25
C ALA A 315 12.08 26.12 7.83
N GLN A 316 10.95 26.74 7.48
CA GLN A 316 10.85 28.13 7.00
C GLN A 316 11.67 28.41 5.73
N LYS A 317 11.65 27.44 4.81
CA LYS A 317 12.33 27.41 3.51
C LYS A 317 11.32 27.46 2.35
N PRO A 318 10.66 28.63 2.11
CA PRO A 318 9.55 28.71 1.17
C PRO A 318 9.98 28.56 -0.30
N GLN A 319 11.18 29.03 -0.65
CA GLN A 319 11.72 28.92 -2.02
C GLN A 319 11.98 27.45 -2.37
N GLU A 320 12.62 26.70 -1.48
CA GLU A 320 12.85 25.25 -1.68
C GLU A 320 11.53 24.46 -1.71
N ALA A 321 10.53 24.87 -0.91
CA ALA A 321 9.19 24.29 -0.95
C ALA A 321 8.51 24.51 -2.32
N SER A 322 8.50 25.74 -2.84
CA SER A 322 7.95 26.06 -4.18
C SER A 322 8.72 25.37 -5.30
N SER A 323 10.06 25.40 -5.27
CA SER A 323 10.91 24.71 -6.24
C SER A 323 10.63 23.21 -6.30
N THR A 324 10.43 22.56 -5.14
CA THR A 324 10.12 21.13 -5.05
C THR A 324 8.77 20.77 -5.69
N VAL A 325 7.74 21.62 -5.56
CA VAL A 325 6.42 21.37 -6.18
C VAL A 325 6.32 21.80 -7.64
N SER A 326 7.17 22.74 -8.08
CA SER A 326 7.04 23.45 -9.37
C SER A 326 6.75 22.53 -10.54
N LYS A 327 7.53 21.46 -10.70
CA LYS A 327 7.34 20.45 -11.76
C LYS A 327 6.03 19.70 -11.61
N VAL A 328 5.66 19.26 -10.41
CA VAL A 328 4.41 18.50 -10.18
C VAL A 328 3.19 19.38 -10.48
N VAL A 329 3.21 20.62 -9.99
CA VAL A 329 2.15 21.62 -10.24
C VAL A 329 2.07 21.97 -11.73
N ALA A 330 3.20 22.08 -12.44
CA ALA A 330 3.23 22.33 -13.88
C ALA A 330 2.56 21.20 -14.68
N VAL A 331 2.90 19.92 -14.41
CA VAL A 331 2.28 18.79 -15.12
C VAL A 331 0.79 18.67 -14.75
N LEU A 332 0.41 18.87 -13.49
CA LEU A 332 -1.00 18.87 -13.06
C LEU A 332 -1.83 19.96 -13.75
N ILE A 333 -1.29 21.16 -13.92
CA ILE A 333 -1.99 22.24 -14.65
C ILE A 333 -2.01 21.98 -16.17
N GLY A 334 -0.99 21.29 -16.69
CA GLY A 334 -0.98 20.73 -18.04
C GLY A 334 -2.14 19.77 -18.26
N ILE A 335 -2.30 18.77 -17.38
CA ILE A 335 -3.44 17.84 -17.38
C ILE A 335 -4.76 18.59 -17.33
N LEU A 336 -4.96 19.51 -16.38
CA LEU A 336 -6.22 20.27 -16.30
C LEU A 336 -6.56 21.07 -17.59
N SER A 337 -5.65 21.16 -18.55
CA SER A 337 -5.75 21.92 -19.78
C SER A 337 -5.76 21.05 -21.04
N ASP A 338 -5.78 19.71 -20.91
CA ASP A 338 -5.88 18.76 -22.04
C ASP A 338 -7.32 18.68 -22.62
N ASN A 339 -8.32 19.14 -21.86
CA ASN A 339 -9.78 19.07 -22.12
C ASN A 339 -10.41 17.69 -21.89
N ASP A 340 -9.71 16.77 -21.22
CA ASP A 340 -10.20 15.47 -20.79
C ASP A 340 -10.73 15.55 -19.35
N GLU A 341 -12.06 15.68 -19.22
CA GLU A 341 -12.74 15.76 -17.91
C GLU A 341 -12.50 14.49 -17.04
N SER A 342 -11.96 13.38 -17.58
CA SER A 342 -11.60 12.20 -16.79
C SER A 342 -10.28 12.34 -16.02
N ASN A 343 -9.30 13.08 -16.57
CA ASN A 343 -8.02 13.34 -15.91
C ASN A 343 -8.14 14.47 -14.86
N ASP A 344 -9.12 15.36 -15.02
CA ASP A 344 -9.37 16.52 -14.17
C ASP A 344 -9.54 16.13 -12.68
N TRP A 345 -10.34 15.09 -12.39
CA TRP A 345 -10.58 14.61 -11.03
C TRP A 345 -9.28 14.21 -10.31
N PHE A 346 -8.42 13.45 -10.99
CA PHE A 346 -7.12 13.04 -10.47
C PHE A 346 -6.19 14.25 -10.27
N ALA A 347 -6.19 15.19 -11.21
CA ALA A 347 -5.36 16.37 -11.13
C ALA A 347 -5.73 17.29 -9.95
N TYR A 348 -7.03 17.52 -9.69
CA TYR A 348 -7.45 18.25 -8.47
C TYR A 348 -7.13 17.49 -7.19
N LEU A 349 -7.25 16.15 -7.19
CA LEU A 349 -6.88 15.34 -6.04
C LEU A 349 -5.39 15.52 -5.68
N GLN A 350 -4.48 15.41 -6.65
CA GLN A 350 -3.06 15.63 -6.39
C GLN A 350 -2.73 17.09 -6.02
N LEU A 351 -3.37 18.07 -6.68
CA LEU A 351 -3.20 19.49 -6.34
C LEU A 351 -3.61 19.77 -4.89
N GLY A 352 -4.74 19.23 -4.42
CA GLY A 352 -5.19 19.42 -3.03
C GLY A 352 -4.15 18.91 -2.02
N ARG A 353 -3.57 17.72 -2.24
CA ARG A 353 -2.51 17.14 -1.38
C ARG A 353 -1.29 18.06 -1.30
N ILE A 354 -0.84 18.54 -2.46
CA ILE A 354 0.34 19.41 -2.59
C ILE A 354 0.07 20.76 -1.91
N MET A 355 -1.12 21.34 -2.10
CA MET A 355 -1.50 22.60 -1.46
C MET A 355 -1.63 22.46 0.06
N GLU A 356 -2.08 21.31 0.57
CA GLU A 356 -2.08 21.04 2.02
C GLU A 356 -0.65 20.88 2.58
N ALA A 357 0.24 20.21 1.85
CA ALA A 357 1.67 20.12 2.20
C ALA A 357 2.33 21.51 2.27
N LEU A 358 2.00 22.39 1.32
CA LEU A 358 2.38 23.81 1.29
C LEU A 358 1.69 24.67 2.37
N GLN A 359 0.67 24.14 3.06
CA GLN A 359 -0.23 24.84 3.97
C GLN A 359 -1.03 25.98 3.30
N ASP A 360 -1.24 25.91 1.99
CA ASP A 360 -2.11 26.81 1.24
C ASP A 360 -3.57 26.36 1.34
N LYS A 361 -4.17 26.61 2.50
CA LYS A 361 -5.57 26.25 2.79
C LYS A 361 -6.56 26.76 1.75
N LYS A 362 -6.28 27.90 1.11
CA LYS A 362 -7.19 28.48 0.10
C LYS A 362 -7.18 27.60 -1.14
N ASN A 363 -6.02 27.27 -1.67
CA ASN A 363 -5.91 26.43 -2.87
C ASN A 363 -6.20 24.94 -2.58
N SER A 364 -5.89 24.45 -1.38
CA SER A 364 -6.28 23.13 -0.86
C SER A 364 -7.81 22.98 -0.89
N ASN A 365 -8.54 23.85 -0.18
CA ASN A 365 -10.01 23.83 -0.17
C ASN A 365 -10.65 24.03 -1.56
N GLU A 366 -10.03 24.83 -2.43
CA GLU A 366 -10.53 25.12 -3.77
C GLU A 366 -10.34 23.92 -4.73
N ALA A 367 -9.29 23.12 -4.51
CA ALA A 367 -9.12 21.83 -5.17
C ALA A 367 -10.14 20.79 -4.64
N TRP A 368 -10.30 20.64 -3.32
CA TRP A 368 -11.26 19.70 -2.73
C TRP A 368 -12.69 19.94 -3.20
N LYS A 369 -13.14 21.21 -3.23
CA LYS A 369 -14.44 21.60 -3.78
C LYS A 369 -14.65 21.25 -5.26
N ARG A 370 -13.59 20.99 -6.03
CA ARG A 370 -13.71 20.49 -7.42
C ARG A 370 -13.83 18.98 -7.44
N VAL A 371 -13.03 18.27 -6.66
CA VAL A 371 -13.16 16.81 -6.49
C VAL A 371 -14.57 16.44 -5.97
N GLU A 372 -15.11 17.18 -5.00
CA GLU A 372 -16.48 16.99 -4.46
C GLU A 372 -17.60 17.24 -5.49
N LYS A 373 -17.40 18.19 -6.41
CA LYS A 373 -18.39 18.58 -7.42
C LYS A 373 -18.35 17.70 -8.67
N MET A 374 -17.24 17.00 -8.87
CA MET A 374 -17.09 16.04 -9.93
C MET A 374 -17.73 14.74 -9.48
N THR A 375 -18.72 14.27 -10.25
CA THR A 375 -18.97 12.83 -10.29
C THR A 375 -17.65 12.18 -10.70
N PRO A 376 -17.01 11.36 -9.84
CA PRO A 376 -15.81 10.64 -10.25
C PRO A 376 -16.22 9.82 -11.46
N PHE A 377 -15.46 9.93 -12.54
CA PHE A 377 -15.89 9.55 -13.88
C PHE A 377 -16.41 8.11 -13.85
N THR A 378 -17.58 7.85 -14.45
CA THR A 378 -18.10 6.48 -14.66
C THR A 378 -17.32 5.76 -15.75
N ALA A 379 -15.99 5.91 -15.74
CA ALA A 379 -15.09 5.19 -16.58
C ALA A 379 -15.13 3.72 -16.13
N ASN A 380 -15.71 2.86 -16.96
CA ASN A 380 -15.59 1.40 -16.90
C ASN A 380 -14.13 0.93 -17.15
N VAL A 381 -13.13 1.71 -16.72
CA VAL A 381 -11.76 1.71 -17.23
C VAL A 381 -10.73 1.89 -16.10
N SER A 382 -11.00 1.38 -14.89
CA SER A 382 -9.98 1.24 -13.84
C SER A 382 -10.39 0.40 -12.62
N PRO A 383 -10.04 -0.91 -12.54
CA PRO A 383 -10.26 -1.74 -11.34
C PRO A 383 -9.20 -1.51 -10.21
N TRP A 384 -8.57 -0.33 -10.15
CA TRP A 384 -7.33 -0.13 -9.38
C TRP A 384 -7.50 0.36 -7.95
N PHE A 385 -8.71 0.73 -7.52
CA PHE A 385 -8.96 1.16 -6.14
C PHE A 385 -9.39 -0.04 -5.30
N LEU A 386 -8.51 -0.50 -4.40
CA LEU A 386 -8.85 -1.49 -3.40
C LEU A 386 -9.18 -0.80 -2.07
N CYS A 387 -10.16 -1.31 -1.34
CA CYS A 387 -10.43 -0.85 0.00
C CYS A 387 -9.22 -1.08 0.92
N ASP A 388 -8.75 -0.03 1.58
CA ASP A 388 -7.64 -0.10 2.53
C ASP A 388 -7.90 -1.05 3.70
N GLU A 389 -9.17 -1.23 4.07
CA GLU A 389 -9.63 -2.17 5.10
C GLU A 389 -9.95 -3.57 4.56
N CYS A 390 -11.00 -3.75 3.75
CA CYS A 390 -11.48 -5.10 3.34
C CYS A 390 -10.82 -5.68 2.08
N LYS A 391 -9.93 -4.92 1.41
CA LYS A 391 -9.21 -5.31 0.17
C LYS A 391 -10.07 -5.65 -1.05
N GLN A 392 -11.39 -5.52 -0.98
CA GLN A 392 -12.28 -5.65 -2.13
C GLN A 392 -12.15 -4.43 -3.06
N SER A 393 -12.43 -4.65 -4.34
CA SER A 393 -12.48 -3.59 -5.34
C SER A 393 -13.53 -2.52 -4.99
N ILE A 394 -13.20 -1.27 -5.28
CA ILE A 394 -14.04 -0.09 -5.15
C ILE A 394 -14.20 0.48 -6.57
N HIS A 395 -15.37 0.28 -7.18
CA HIS A 395 -15.65 0.81 -8.53
C HIS A 395 -15.51 2.33 -8.60
N LEU A 396 -16.02 3.04 -7.59
CA LEU A 396 -15.80 4.46 -7.34
C LEU A 396 -15.74 4.67 -5.82
N PRO A 397 -14.86 5.54 -5.29
CA PRO A 397 -14.72 5.71 -3.85
C PRO A 397 -15.99 6.29 -3.22
N GLU A 398 -16.80 5.42 -2.62
CA GLU A 398 -17.92 5.79 -1.73
C GLU A 398 -17.45 6.74 -0.61
N GLY A 399 -16.20 6.58 -0.17
CA GLY A 399 -15.43 7.68 0.42
C GLY A 399 -13.96 7.64 -0.01
N LEU A 400 -13.44 8.81 -0.40
CA LEU A 400 -12.03 9.05 -0.60
C LEU A 400 -11.45 9.78 0.61
N TYR A 401 -10.31 9.31 1.12
CA TYR A 401 -9.71 9.79 2.36
C TYR A 401 -8.30 10.29 2.10
N VAL A 402 -8.09 11.59 2.27
CA VAL A 402 -6.75 12.19 2.22
C VAL A 402 -6.27 12.42 3.65
N CYS A 403 -5.26 11.67 4.09
CA CYS A 403 -4.64 11.93 5.38
C CYS A 403 -3.87 13.26 5.32
N MET A 404 -4.35 14.32 5.97
CA MET A 404 -3.76 15.66 5.89
C MET A 404 -2.45 15.80 6.70
N GLU A 405 -1.96 14.70 7.27
CA GLU A 405 -0.65 14.62 7.95
C GLU A 405 0.38 13.79 7.20
N SER A 406 0.02 12.62 6.67
CA SER A 406 0.91 11.77 5.86
C SER A 406 0.79 12.02 4.35
N PHE A 407 -0.21 12.79 3.93
CA PHE A 407 -0.61 13.06 2.55
C PHE A 407 -1.12 11.84 1.77
N GLN A 408 -1.03 10.64 2.34
CA GLN A 408 -1.49 9.38 1.78
C GLN A 408 -2.96 9.45 1.37
N LEU A 409 -3.24 8.95 0.17
CA LEU A 409 -4.57 8.61 -0.28
C LEU A 409 -4.96 7.25 0.29
N ARG A 410 -6.19 7.14 0.74
CA ARG A 410 -6.83 5.88 1.12
C ARG A 410 -8.25 5.81 0.60
N PHE A 411 -8.67 4.61 0.26
CA PHE A 411 -9.97 4.32 -0.34
C PHE A 411 -10.70 3.35 0.58
N PHE A 412 -11.96 3.64 0.92
CA PHE A 412 -12.76 2.76 1.76
C PHE A 412 -14.19 2.66 1.21
N HIS A 413 -14.79 1.48 1.28
CA HIS A 413 -16.24 1.35 1.24
C HIS A 413 -16.87 2.10 2.42
N SER A 414 -18.08 2.62 2.22
CA SER A 414 -18.85 3.37 3.22
C SER A 414 -18.99 2.59 4.54
N GLY A 415 -19.31 1.30 4.48
CA GLY A 415 -19.40 0.42 5.65
C GLY A 415 -18.08 0.27 6.41
N CYS A 416 -16.98 0.01 5.68
CA CYS A 416 -15.64 -0.13 6.28
C CYS A 416 -15.21 1.14 7.02
N TYR A 417 -15.53 2.33 6.48
CA TYR A 417 -15.29 3.58 7.18
C TYR A 417 -16.20 3.75 8.40
N GLY A 418 -17.48 3.44 8.29
CA GLY A 418 -18.42 3.55 9.40
C GLY A 418 -17.99 2.74 10.62
N ASP A 419 -17.37 1.58 10.43
CA ASP A 419 -16.82 0.77 11.52
C ASP A 419 -15.47 1.29 12.04
N LEU A 420 -14.62 1.82 11.15
CA LEU A 420 -13.39 2.53 11.51
C LEU A 420 -13.68 3.75 12.41
N GLU A 421 -14.74 4.50 12.12
CA GLU A 421 -15.13 5.68 12.89
C GLU A 421 -15.75 5.30 14.23
N LYS A 422 -16.44 4.16 14.34
CA LYS A 422 -16.95 3.64 15.62
C LYS A 422 -15.80 3.18 16.52
N ASP A 423 -14.81 2.46 15.98
CA ASP A 423 -13.66 1.97 16.76
C ASP A 423 -12.53 3.01 16.88
N LYS A 424 -12.85 4.12 17.56
CA LYS A 424 -11.89 5.15 17.98
C LYS A 424 -10.85 4.61 18.99
N SER A 425 -10.97 3.35 19.42
CA SER A 425 -10.12 2.73 20.45
C SER A 425 -8.94 1.91 19.88
N GLN A 426 -9.16 1.19 18.77
CA GLN A 426 -8.14 0.34 18.13
C GLN A 426 -7.38 1.05 17.00
N THR A 427 -7.97 2.06 16.36
CA THR A 427 -7.40 2.78 15.20
C THR A 427 -6.27 3.76 15.57
N ARG A 428 -5.29 3.32 16.37
CA ARG A 428 -4.16 4.13 16.88
C ARG A 428 -3.20 4.69 15.82
N SER A 429 -3.34 4.27 14.57
CA SER A 429 -2.62 4.76 13.39
C SER A 429 -3.45 5.69 12.47
N ILE A 430 -4.77 5.78 12.65
CA ILE A 430 -5.66 6.59 11.79
C ILE A 430 -6.46 7.63 12.61
N GLY A 431 -6.98 7.25 13.78
CA GLY A 431 -7.92 8.03 14.61
C GLY A 431 -7.39 9.31 15.27
N LEU A 432 -6.29 9.88 14.78
CA LEU A 432 -5.76 11.19 15.21
C LEU A 432 -5.43 12.12 14.04
N HIS A 433 -5.50 11.65 12.80
CA HIS A 433 -5.18 12.47 11.64
C HIS A 433 -6.38 13.31 11.20
N LYS A 434 -6.11 14.55 10.81
CA LYS A 434 -7.10 15.31 10.04
C LYS A 434 -7.26 14.64 8.70
N VAL A 435 -8.50 14.38 8.29
CA VAL A 435 -8.81 13.74 7.02
C VAL A 435 -9.74 14.64 6.22
N ALA A 436 -9.44 14.84 4.94
CA ALA A 436 -10.46 15.28 3.99
C ALA A 436 -11.24 14.03 3.57
N VAL A 437 -12.52 13.96 3.96
CA VAL A 437 -13.46 12.94 3.50
C VAL A 437 -14.19 13.53 2.30
N ILE A 438 -13.93 12.97 1.12
CA ILE A 438 -14.60 13.37 -0.11
C ILE A 438 -15.62 12.28 -0.42
N LEU A 439 -16.89 12.59 -0.12
CA LEU A 439 -18.03 11.78 -0.52
C LEU A 439 -18.51 12.29 -1.88
N PRO A 440 -18.30 11.55 -2.99
CA PRO A 440 -18.89 11.92 -4.26
C PRO A 440 -20.42 11.89 -4.14
N ASN A 441 -21.08 12.87 -4.74
CA ASN A 441 -22.50 13.10 -4.51
C ASN A 441 -23.34 12.02 -5.21
N ALA A 442 -23.69 10.94 -4.49
CA ALA A 442 -24.38 9.76 -5.03
C ALA A 442 -25.74 10.09 -5.67
N ASN A 443 -26.40 11.17 -5.22
CA ASN A 443 -27.65 11.68 -5.80
C ASN A 443 -27.40 12.65 -6.97
N GLY A 444 -26.27 12.52 -7.65
CA GLY A 444 -25.89 13.32 -8.82
C GLY A 444 -26.74 13.01 -10.05
N THR A 445 -28.05 13.33 -10.01
CA THR A 445 -28.78 13.70 -11.23
C THR A 445 -27.93 14.75 -11.93
N GLY A 446 -27.36 14.39 -13.08
CA GLY A 446 -26.26 15.12 -13.70
C GLY A 446 -26.53 16.62 -13.65
N CYS A 447 -25.75 17.33 -12.82
CA CYS A 447 -26.05 18.73 -12.53
C CYS A 447 -25.97 19.48 -13.85
N THR A 448 -27.11 19.91 -14.39
CA THR A 448 -27.19 20.65 -15.64
C THR A 448 -26.67 22.06 -15.40
N ILE A 449 -25.33 22.14 -15.29
CA ILE A 449 -24.55 23.37 -15.29
C ILE A 449 -24.89 24.07 -16.59
N ASN A 450 -25.74 25.10 -16.51
CA ASN A 450 -26.14 25.84 -17.68
C ASN A 450 -24.91 26.50 -18.34
N ALA A 451 -25.01 26.85 -19.63
CA ALA A 451 -23.87 27.37 -20.39
C ALA A 451 -23.16 28.54 -19.68
N LYS A 452 -23.93 29.42 -19.04
CA LYS A 452 -23.42 30.56 -18.26
C LYS A 452 -22.61 30.13 -17.04
N GLN A 453 -23.08 29.18 -16.24
CA GLN A 453 -22.28 28.60 -15.15
C GLN A 453 -21.07 27.83 -15.67
N LYS A 454 -21.13 27.19 -16.87
CA LYS A 454 -19.97 26.54 -17.47
C LYS A 454 -18.90 27.57 -17.88
N GLU A 455 -19.30 28.75 -18.38
CA GLU A 455 -18.38 29.87 -18.66
C GLU A 455 -17.82 30.53 -17.39
N GLU A 456 -18.66 30.82 -16.38
CA GLU A 456 -18.24 31.38 -15.08
C GLU A 456 -17.24 30.42 -14.38
N ASN A 457 -17.50 29.11 -14.42
CA ASN A 457 -16.58 28.10 -13.90
C ASN A 457 -15.27 28.01 -14.71
N LYS A 458 -15.32 28.12 -16.04
CA LYS A 458 -14.11 28.17 -16.90
C LYS A 458 -13.25 29.40 -16.60
N MET A 459 -13.87 30.57 -16.45
CA MET A 459 -13.18 31.83 -16.10
C MET A 459 -12.59 31.79 -14.69
N SER A 460 -13.32 31.18 -13.73
CA SER A 460 -12.81 30.90 -12.39
C SER A 460 -11.61 29.93 -12.41
N LEU A 461 -11.67 28.87 -13.24
CA LEU A 461 -10.61 27.88 -13.38
C LEU A 461 -9.34 28.45 -14.03
N SER A 462 -9.46 29.20 -15.14
CA SER A 462 -8.28 29.82 -15.78
C SER A 462 -7.58 30.80 -14.86
N LEU A 463 -8.35 31.62 -14.12
CA LEU A 463 -7.83 32.54 -13.11
C LEU A 463 -7.19 31.80 -11.92
N TRP A 464 -7.73 30.65 -11.50
CA TRP A 464 -7.17 29.82 -10.44
C TRP A 464 -5.86 29.15 -10.86
N LYS A 465 -5.81 28.56 -12.07
CA LYS A 465 -4.59 28.04 -12.69
C LYS A 465 -3.51 29.11 -12.74
N ALA A 466 -3.80 30.27 -13.33
CA ALA A 466 -2.84 31.38 -13.43
C ALA A 466 -2.28 31.81 -12.06
N LYS A 467 -3.12 31.88 -11.02
CA LYS A 467 -2.69 32.18 -9.64
C LYS A 467 -1.77 31.11 -9.05
N ILE A 468 -1.99 29.84 -9.35
CA ILE A 468 -1.11 28.76 -8.90
C ILE A 468 0.21 28.76 -9.70
N GLN A 469 0.16 28.95 -11.02
CA GLN A 469 1.35 29.05 -11.87
C GLN A 469 2.26 30.20 -11.44
N ALA A 470 1.71 31.40 -11.26
CA ALA A 470 2.45 32.58 -10.83
C ALA A 470 3.09 32.43 -9.44
N LYS A 471 2.50 31.61 -8.55
CA LYS A 471 2.96 31.43 -7.17
C LYS A 471 3.95 30.27 -6.97
N HIS A 472 3.90 29.26 -7.85
CA HIS A 472 4.59 27.98 -7.63
C HIS A 472 5.41 27.48 -8.82
N ILE A 473 5.31 28.10 -10.00
CA ILE A 473 6.08 27.71 -11.21
C ILE A 473 6.98 28.85 -11.66
N LEU A 474 6.45 30.06 -11.78
CA LEU A 474 7.22 31.22 -12.19
C LEU A 474 8.11 31.71 -11.02
N PRO A 475 9.44 31.87 -11.21
CA PRO A 475 10.27 32.60 -10.25
C PRO A 475 9.83 34.06 -10.17
N GLU A 476 9.90 34.66 -8.98
CA GLU A 476 9.54 36.08 -8.78
C GLU A 476 10.51 37.04 -9.53
N ASP A 477 11.68 36.56 -9.97
CA ASP A 477 12.75 37.35 -10.59
C ASP A 477 12.63 37.59 -12.11
N HIS A 478 11.59 37.08 -12.79
CA HIS A 478 11.37 37.31 -14.23
C HIS A 478 9.95 37.79 -14.56
N VAL A 479 9.68 39.06 -14.26
CA VAL A 479 8.64 39.84 -14.95
C VAL A 479 9.29 40.63 -16.08
N ASP A 480 9.42 40.01 -17.25
CA ASP A 480 9.32 40.72 -18.52
C ASP A 480 8.62 39.83 -19.56
N MET A 481 7.35 40.11 -19.84
CA MET A 481 6.49 39.25 -20.66
C MET A 481 6.61 39.56 -22.16
N SER A 482 7.82 39.47 -22.72
CA SER A 482 8.03 39.58 -24.17
C SER A 482 9.20 38.76 -24.72
N SER A 483 9.10 37.42 -24.70
CA SER A 483 9.65 36.59 -25.80
C SER A 483 9.19 35.12 -25.75
N THR A 484 8.50 34.73 -26.83
CA THR A 484 8.46 33.42 -27.51
C THR A 484 8.78 32.12 -26.75
N CYS A 485 7.83 31.18 -26.79
CA CYS A 485 8.05 29.75 -26.58
C CYS A 485 9.19 29.18 -27.46
N SER A 486 10.11 28.47 -26.83
CA SER A 486 10.97 27.46 -27.46
C SER A 486 11.03 26.24 -26.55
N THR A 487 10.72 25.06 -27.08
CA THR A 487 10.74 23.79 -26.35
C THR A 487 12.19 23.46 -25.91
N PRO A 488 12.48 23.20 -24.63
CA PRO A 488 13.84 22.92 -24.20
C PRO A 488 14.27 21.52 -24.66
N VAL A 489 15.29 21.47 -25.52
CA VAL A 489 16.00 20.22 -25.86
C VAL A 489 16.69 19.69 -24.60
N VAL A 490 16.43 18.43 -24.24
CA VAL A 490 17.05 17.78 -23.08
C VAL A 490 18.52 17.48 -23.39
N PRO A 491 19.49 18.02 -22.64
CA PRO A 491 20.89 17.66 -22.82
C PRO A 491 21.14 16.24 -22.28
N ALA A 492 22.00 15.48 -22.96
CA ALA A 492 22.52 14.22 -22.43
C ALA A 492 23.39 14.51 -21.19
N TRP A 493 23.20 13.73 -20.12
CA TRP A 493 23.94 13.89 -18.86
C TRP A 493 25.09 12.88 -18.72
N PRO A 494 26.17 13.24 -18.01
CA PRO A 494 27.41 12.48 -17.96
C PRO A 494 27.34 11.26 -17.03
N GLU A 495 28.31 10.37 -17.19
CA GLU A 495 28.46 9.13 -16.43
C GLU A 495 28.67 9.37 -14.92
N ILE A 496 28.16 8.44 -14.11
CA ILE A 496 28.25 8.48 -12.64
C ILE A 496 29.57 7.85 -12.19
N PRO A 497 30.35 8.46 -11.27
CA PRO A 497 31.57 7.84 -10.76
C PRO A 497 31.29 6.55 -9.98
N THR A 498 32.12 5.53 -10.20
CA THR A 498 32.09 4.27 -9.43
C THR A 498 32.45 4.49 -7.96
N PRO A 499 31.85 3.74 -7.00
CA PRO A 499 32.20 3.84 -5.59
C PRO A 499 33.62 3.33 -5.33
N ILE A 500 34.33 4.00 -4.42
CA ILE A 500 35.64 3.57 -3.93
C ILE A 500 35.47 2.30 -3.08
N SER A 501 36.29 1.28 -3.36
CA SER A 501 36.27 -0.01 -2.66
C SER A 501 36.59 0.12 -1.17
N PRO A 502 35.87 -0.58 -0.26
CA PRO A 502 36.22 -0.61 1.16
C PRO A 502 37.50 -1.43 1.39
N VAL A 503 38.48 -0.81 2.03
CA VAL A 503 39.76 -1.46 2.39
C VAL A 503 39.56 -2.49 3.49
N ASP A 504 40.13 -3.69 3.31
CA ASP A 504 40.19 -4.75 4.30
C ASP A 504 40.77 -4.28 5.65
N LYS A 505 40.06 -4.59 6.75
CA LYS A 505 40.61 -5.07 8.04
C LYS A 505 39.51 -5.20 9.11
N CYS A 506 39.05 -6.43 9.35
CA CYS A 506 38.53 -6.83 10.67
C CYS A 506 38.89 -8.29 10.95
N THR A 507 39.97 -8.47 11.71
CA THR A 507 40.43 -9.77 12.23
C THR A 507 39.45 -10.32 13.27
N ARG A 508 39.07 -11.59 13.13
CA ARG A 508 38.29 -12.33 14.15
C ARG A 508 39.17 -12.67 15.36
N PRO A 509 38.75 -12.40 16.61
CA PRO A 509 39.29 -13.05 17.80
C PRO A 509 38.59 -14.41 18.00
N SER A 510 39.38 -15.47 18.12
CA SER A 510 38.90 -16.79 18.54
C SER A 510 38.76 -16.85 20.07
N PHE A 511 37.60 -17.28 20.57
CA PHE A 511 37.41 -17.51 22.00
C PHE A 511 37.49 -19.00 22.33
N GLN A 512 38.61 -19.41 22.94
CA GLN A 512 38.78 -20.76 23.47
C GLN A 512 37.97 -20.94 24.77
N ARG A 513 37.29 -22.08 24.91
CA ARG A 513 36.75 -22.52 26.21
C ARG A 513 37.93 -22.82 27.16
N ARG A 514 37.97 -22.17 28.33
CA ARG A 514 38.73 -22.68 29.49
C ARG A 514 37.79 -23.43 30.41
N LEU A 515 38.03 -24.73 30.54
CA LEU A 515 37.60 -25.51 31.70
C LEU A 515 38.27 -24.96 32.96
N LYS A 516 37.56 -25.03 34.09
CA LYS A 516 38.13 -24.99 35.44
C LYS A 516 37.43 -26.03 36.31
N SER A 517 38.14 -27.11 36.56
CA SER A 517 38.28 -27.67 37.91
C SER A 517 39.60 -27.07 38.50
N ASP A 518 39.97 -27.14 39.77
CA ASP A 518 39.41 -27.70 41.02
C ASP A 518 39.57 -26.59 42.12
N THR A 519 39.36 -26.71 43.44
CA THR A 519 38.94 -27.79 44.37
C THR A 519 38.39 -27.10 45.65
N GLU A 520 37.37 -27.68 46.31
CA GLU A 520 37.18 -27.85 47.78
C GLU A 520 35.70 -28.16 48.11
#